data_AF-A0A2Z3GT01-F1
#
_entry.id   AF-A0A2Z3GT01-F1
#
_cell.length_a   1.000
_cell.length_b   1.000
_cell.length_c   1.000
_cell.angle_alpha   90.00
_cell.angle_beta   90.00
_cell.angle_gamma   90.00
#
_symmetry.space_group_name_H-M   'P 1'
#
loop_
_entity.id
_entity.type
_entity.pdbx_description
1 polymer ?
#
loop_
_entity_poly.entity_id
_entity_poly.type
_entity_poly.pdbx_seq_one_letter_code
_entity_poly.pdbx_strand_id
1 'polypeptide(L)'
;MVELGQSSPSVAVVDAQSIKCSERVIVDKGFDGHKKIRGRKRLLAVGTGGRLLAAHVGPANENGRIGGRAVLEKLHRQGFSRL
;
A
#
# COMPACT_ATOMS: atom_id res chain seq x y z
N MET A 1 -20.83 -14.77 7.57
CA MET A 1 -19.70 -15.10 8.47
C MET A 1 -18.43 -14.72 7.72
N VAL A 2 -17.75 -13.63 8.12
CA VAL A 2 -16.48 -13.23 7.48
C VAL A 2 -15.38 -14.04 8.16
N GLU A 3 -14.67 -14.87 7.41
CA GLU A 3 -13.52 -15.60 7.95
C GLU A 3 -12.47 -14.59 8.44
N LEU A 4 -12.15 -14.62 9.73
CA LEU A 4 -11.06 -13.83 10.27
C LEU A 4 -9.76 -14.38 9.69
N GLY A 5 -9.07 -13.57 8.88
CA GLY A 5 -7.89 -13.98 8.12
C GLY A 5 -6.80 -14.61 8.99
N GLN A 6 -6.15 -15.65 8.45
CA GLN A 6 -5.13 -16.47 9.10
C GLN A 6 -4.03 -15.63 9.77
N SER A 7 -3.57 -16.06 10.97
CA SER A 7 -2.51 -15.35 11.71
C SER A 7 -1.16 -15.35 10.99
N SER A 8 -0.95 -16.33 10.10
CA SER A 8 0.29 -16.48 9.33
C SER A 8 -0.09 -16.74 7.87
N PRO A 9 -0.49 -15.70 7.13
CA PRO A 9 -0.91 -15.84 5.74
C PRO A 9 0.23 -16.34 4.85
N SER A 10 -0.10 -17.20 3.89
CA SER A 10 0.86 -17.72 2.90
C SER A 10 0.82 -16.94 1.58
N VAL A 11 -0.17 -16.06 1.41
CA VAL A 11 -0.35 -15.22 0.22
C VAL A 11 -0.74 -13.82 0.65
N ALA A 12 -0.15 -12.82 -0.01
CA ALA A 12 -0.57 -11.43 0.05
C ALA A 12 -0.58 -10.82 -1.35
N VAL A 13 -1.55 -9.95 -1.61
CA VAL A 13 -1.61 -9.14 -2.84
C VAL A 13 -1.18 -7.73 -2.49
N VAL A 14 -0.26 -7.18 -3.27
CA VAL A 14 0.15 -5.78 -3.19
C VAL A 14 -0.45 -5.02 -4.35
N ASP A 15 -1.26 -4.01 -4.05
CA ASP A 15 -1.83 -3.12 -5.06
C ASP A 15 -1.43 -1.67 -4.82
N ALA A 16 -1.21 -0.93 -5.91
CA ALA A 16 -0.83 0.48 -5.91
C ALA A 16 -1.94 1.37 -6.47
N GLN A 17 -2.44 2.29 -5.66
CA GLN A 17 -3.50 3.20 -6.03
C GLN A 17 -3.12 4.66 -5.79
N SER A 18 -3.24 5.49 -6.82
CA SER A 18 -3.12 6.95 -6.69
C SER A 18 -4.52 7.54 -6.48
N ILE A 19 -4.65 8.43 -5.49
CA ILE A 19 -5.91 9.10 -5.17
C ILE A 19 -5.71 10.60 -5.16
N LYS A 20 -6.73 11.35 -5.59
CA LYS A 20 -6.74 12.81 -5.43
C LYS A 20 -6.82 13.15 -3.95
N CYS A 21 -6.08 14.16 -3.53
CA CYS A 21 -6.12 14.69 -2.16
C CYS A 21 -6.66 16.12 -2.18
N SER A 22 -7.03 16.64 -1.00
CA SER A 22 -7.40 18.06 -0.86
C SER A 22 -6.29 18.97 -1.38
N GLU A 23 -6.69 20.13 -1.90
CA GLU A 23 -5.74 21.11 -2.42
C GLU A 23 -4.87 21.71 -1.32
N ARG A 24 -5.43 21.95 -0.13
CA ARG A 24 -4.74 22.58 1.01
C ARG A 24 -4.30 21.55 2.06
N VAL A 25 -3.16 21.82 2.69
CA VAL A 25 -2.65 21.14 3.91
C VAL A 25 -2.37 19.63 3.76
N ILE A 26 -1.79 19.21 2.64
CA ILE A 26 -1.23 17.85 2.50
C ILE A 26 0.20 17.99 1.98
N VAL A 27 1.18 17.56 2.77
CA VAL A 27 2.59 17.43 2.35
C VAL A 27 2.78 16.17 1.52
N ASP A 28 3.87 16.09 0.75
CA ASP A 28 4.22 14.97 -0.14
C ASP A 28 3.11 14.58 -1.12
N LYS A 29 2.65 15.55 -1.93
CA LYS A 29 1.81 15.28 -3.10
C LYS A 29 2.66 15.16 -4.35
N GLY A 30 2.27 14.23 -5.23
CA GLY A 30 2.88 14.03 -6.53
C GLY A 30 1.83 14.07 -7.65
N PHE A 31 2.28 13.96 -8.89
CA PHE A 31 1.42 13.76 -10.05
C PHE A 31 1.69 12.40 -10.68
N ASP A 32 0.70 11.51 -10.64
CA ASP A 32 0.72 10.26 -11.39
C ASP A 32 0.27 10.56 -12.83
N GLY A 33 1.22 10.63 -13.76
CA GLY A 33 0.95 10.93 -15.17
C GLY A 33 0.13 9.85 -15.89
N HIS A 34 0.20 8.60 -15.45
CA HIS A 34 -0.58 7.51 -16.04
C HIS A 34 -2.05 7.61 -15.64
N LYS A 35 -2.31 7.87 -14.35
CA LYS A 35 -3.68 8.01 -13.82
C LYS A 35 -4.23 9.43 -13.96
N LYS A 36 -3.39 10.39 -14.34
CA LYS A 36 -3.67 11.84 -14.35
C LYS A 36 -4.19 12.34 -13.00
N ILE A 37 -3.57 11.87 -11.91
CA ILE A 37 -3.98 12.18 -10.54
C ILE A 37 -2.90 12.98 -9.84
N ARG A 38 -3.26 14.18 -9.37
CA ARG A 38 -2.46 14.95 -8.41
C ARG A 38 -2.88 14.57 -6.99
N GLY A 39 -1.99 13.94 -6.23
CA GLY A 39 -2.30 13.49 -4.88
C GLY A 39 -1.26 12.54 -4.32
N ARG A 40 -1.73 11.46 -3.67
CA ARG A 40 -0.89 10.47 -3.01
C ARG A 40 -1.09 9.07 -3.58
N LYS A 41 -0.07 8.23 -3.50
CA LYS A 41 -0.11 6.83 -3.91
C LYS A 41 -0.02 5.95 -2.68
N ARG A 42 -1.01 5.09 -2.50
CA ARG A 42 -1.01 4.04 -1.49
C ARG A 42 -0.57 2.73 -2.12
N LEU A 43 0.25 1.98 -1.40
CA LEU A 43 0.49 0.58 -1.67
C LEU A 43 -0.01 -0.22 -0.48
N LEU A 44 -0.93 -1.15 -0.71
CA LEU A 44 -1.55 -1.96 0.32
C LEU A 44 -1.19 -3.42 0.09
N ALA A 45 -0.66 -4.09 1.11
CA ALA A 45 -0.58 -5.54 1.16
C ALA A 45 -1.80 -6.08 1.90
N VAL A 46 -2.58 -6.91 1.21
CA VAL A 46 -3.78 -7.55 1.76
C VAL A 46 -3.65 -9.07 1.70
N GLY A 47 -4.03 -9.74 2.78
CA GLY A 47 -4.09 -11.19 2.86
C GLY A 47 -5.41 -11.73 2.29
N THR A 48 -5.56 -13.05 2.33
CA THR A 48 -6.82 -13.72 1.98
C THR A 48 -7.96 -13.25 2.90
N GLY A 49 -9.18 -13.17 2.37
CA GLY A 49 -10.34 -12.65 3.11
C GLY A 49 -10.34 -11.13 3.32
N GLY A 50 -9.41 -10.38 2.71
CA GLY A 50 -9.42 -8.91 2.69
C GLY A 50 -8.75 -8.24 3.89
N ARG A 51 -8.01 -8.98 4.72
CA ARG A 51 -7.28 -8.44 5.87
C ARG A 51 -6.10 -7.57 5.41
N LEU A 52 -6.06 -6.31 5.84
CA LEU A 52 -4.90 -5.45 5.62
C LEU A 52 -3.72 -5.92 6.47
N LEU A 53 -2.58 -6.15 5.84
CA LEU A 53 -1.34 -6.60 6.49
C LEU A 53 -0.38 -5.42 6.66
N ALA A 54 -0.10 -4.70 5.58
CA ALA A 54 0.77 -3.51 5.59
C ALA A 54 0.30 -2.44 4.59
N ALA A 55 0.68 -1.20 4.85
CA ALA A 55 0.38 -0.07 3.98
C ALA A 55 1.56 0.89 3.90
N HIS A 56 1.82 1.44 2.71
CA HIS A 56 2.71 2.57 2.47
C HIS A 56 1.96 3.68 1.74
N VAL A 57 2.20 4.93 2.09
CA VAL A 57 1.54 6.09 1.47
C VAL A 57 2.59 7.15 1.12
N GLY A 58 2.87 7.29 -0.16
CA GLY A 58 3.82 8.27 -0.70
C GLY A 58 3.13 9.32 -1.59
N PRO A 59 3.91 10.21 -2.24
CA PRO A 59 3.40 11.10 -3.28
C PRO A 59 2.96 10.30 -4.53
N ALA A 60 2.00 10.81 -5.32
CA ALA A 60 1.44 10.04 -6.44
C ALA A 60 2.44 9.70 -7.56
N ASN A 61 3.55 10.42 -7.67
CA ASN A 61 4.64 10.13 -8.60
C ASN A 61 5.68 9.16 -8.03
N GLU A 62 5.53 8.66 -6.81
CA GLU A 62 6.47 7.69 -6.23
C GLU A 62 6.52 6.43 -7.09
N ASN A 63 7.74 5.93 -7.34
CA ASN A 63 7.95 4.71 -8.10
C ASN A 63 7.40 3.51 -7.31
N GLY A 64 6.63 2.64 -7.99
CA GLY A 64 6.05 1.45 -7.37
C GLY A 64 7.09 0.53 -6.71
N ARG A 65 8.34 0.50 -7.20
CA ARG A 65 9.42 -0.27 -6.57
C ARG A 65 9.80 0.26 -5.19
N ILE A 66 9.84 1.58 -5.00
CA ILE A 66 10.17 2.21 -3.71
C ILE A 66 9.06 1.92 -2.70
N GLY A 67 7.80 2.19 -3.09
CA GLY A 67 6.66 1.90 -2.24
C GLY A 67 6.50 0.42 -1.93
N GLY A 68 6.78 -0.45 -2.91
CA GLY A 68 6.67 -1.91 -2.76
C GLY A 68 7.70 -2.45 -1.78
N ARG A 69 8.96 -1.98 -1.88
CA ARG A 69 10.00 -2.30 -0.89
C ARG A 69 9.58 -1.87 0.53
N ALA A 70 9.03 -0.66 0.68
CA ALA A 70 8.58 -0.17 1.98
C ALA A 70 7.44 -1.04 2.59
N VAL A 71 6.58 -1.62 1.74
CA VAL A 71 5.56 -2.58 2.17
C VAL A 71 6.19 -3.91 2.61
N LEU A 72 7.12 -4.47 1.84
CA LEU A 72 7.81 -5.73 2.20
C LEU A 72 8.58 -5.61 3.52
N GLU A 73 9.28 -4.50 3.73
CA GLU A 73 9.96 -4.23 5.00
C GLU A 73 8.99 -4.15 6.18
N LYS A 74 7.79 -3.60 5.98
CA LYS A 74 6.74 -3.55 7.02
C LYS A 74 6.21 -4.96 7.34
N LEU A 75 5.95 -5.78 6.32
CA LEU A 75 5.52 -7.17 6.50
C LEU A 75 6.55 -7.96 7.31
N HIS A 76 7.83 -7.81 6.96
CA HIS A 76 8.93 -8.45 7.69
C HIS A 76 8.98 -8.01 9.17
N ARG A 77 8.91 -6.70 9.45
CA ARG A 77 8.88 -6.17 10.83
C ARG A 77 7.66 -6.61 11.63
N GLN A 78 6.55 -6.91 10.96
CA GLN A 78 5.32 -7.43 11.58
C GLN A 78 5.37 -8.94 11.85
N GLY A 79 6.47 -9.63 11.50
CA GLY A 79 6.64 -11.05 11.74
C GLY A 79 6.01 -11.96 10.69
N PHE A 80 5.59 -11.42 9.54
CA PHE A 80 5.13 -12.22 8.41
C PHE A 80 6.33 -12.81 7.64
N SER A 81 7.11 -13.68 8.28
CA SER A 81 8.38 -14.20 7.77
C SER A 81 8.28 -15.08 6.51
N ARG A 82 7.07 -15.47 6.12
CA ARG A 82 6.79 -16.25 4.89
C ARG A 82 6.24 -15.40 3.73
N LEU A 83 6.10 -14.08 3.93
CA LEU A 83 5.65 -13.12 2.92
C LEU A 83 6.75 -12.11 2.56
#